data_AF-A0A7J6UI98-F1
#
_entry.id   AF-A0A7J6UI98-F1
#
_cell.length_a   1.000
_cell.length_b   1.000
_cell.length_c   1.000
_cell.angle_alpha   90.00
_cell.angle_beta   90.00
_cell.angle_gamma   90.00
#
_symmetry.space_group_name_H-M   'P 1'
#
loop_
_entity.id
_entity.type
_entity.pdbx_description
1 polymer ?
#
loop_
_entity_poly.entity_id
_entity_poly.type
_entity_poly.pdbx_seq_one_letter_code
_entity_poly.pdbx_strand_id
1 'polypeptide(L)'
;MGDQVFRLMDQLRMVQLERRKRIESVSERRKRADHLENANAQSLTRIQIEHEARQNAEAALRKAEQVLNLLRKKQRSLEETHTMAVRVQEKTERDASQLRHNLTALTTRNQYLINRVDGQEEDSSALKQRIAETQQELYKLRQTDKELRGQLLVSEDAEAELSADIAKLNAEIDFVKRTDMLDENGRMKPIQIESDGSDLVSRLQINEFLYRAQQEPREAVALIIEKLSHLLELIHGAQSQGHQYLGDLDRSNGYMKSLRNKNKELLEDVVTLERFRGRTLLQVITNALACPGGKKPDLLLEGLGYTVAEVYELLRMLHAADSAQQIEVIDLSKNDLNDEAVPLLCEIINMLSYLKLLDVSENYLTPQGIGKLSNFIKGMEGITSVLQNDEKIAANSGAQTRIQVKIGNQKFPDEKELEARAALGSHISGPNSVASEKAKELLSNADTFLESDGAKRKDNAQASSELPPIKPPPS
;
A
#
# COMPACT_ATOMS: atom_id res chain seq x y z
N MET A 1 136.51 91.81 36.39
CA MET A 1 135.26 91.54 37.13
C MET A 1 133.99 91.96 36.37
N GLY A 2 134.00 92.96 35.47
CA GLY A 2 132.82 93.35 34.67
C GLY A 2 132.45 92.42 33.49
N ASP A 3 133.43 91.93 32.72
CA ASP A 3 133.18 91.15 31.49
C ASP A 3 132.60 89.74 31.71
N GLN A 4 132.84 89.15 32.88
CA GLN A 4 132.34 87.82 33.21
C GLN A 4 130.85 87.85 33.59
N VAL A 5 130.39 88.97 34.16
CA VAL A 5 128.98 89.22 34.47
C VAL A 5 128.16 89.45 33.19
N PHE A 6 128.72 90.16 32.20
CA PHE A 6 128.06 90.34 30.89
C PHE A 6 127.89 89.02 30.14
N ARG A 7 128.90 88.13 30.10
CA ARG A 7 128.76 86.80 29.47
C ARG A 7 127.73 85.91 30.17
N LEU A 8 127.68 85.94 31.50
CA LEU A 8 126.68 85.20 32.28
C LEU A 8 125.27 85.76 32.08
N MET A 9 125.11 87.07 31.94
CA MET A 9 123.83 87.68 31.60
C MET A 9 123.38 87.32 30.18
N ASP A 10 124.31 87.27 29.21
CA ASP A 10 123.98 86.86 27.83
C ASP A 10 123.66 85.36 27.74
N GLN A 11 124.38 84.50 28.45
CA GLN A 11 124.04 83.08 28.58
C GLN A 11 122.68 82.89 29.27
N LEU A 12 122.41 83.64 30.34
CA LEU A 12 121.11 83.61 31.02
C LEU A 12 119.99 84.06 30.08
N ARG A 13 120.22 85.10 29.28
CA ARG A 13 119.26 85.60 28.28
C ARG A 13 119.01 84.59 27.16
N MET A 14 120.05 83.91 26.68
CA MET A 14 119.93 82.82 25.70
C MET A 14 119.17 81.62 26.25
N VAL A 15 119.47 81.20 27.49
CA VAL A 15 118.74 80.12 28.17
C VAL A 15 117.28 80.52 28.43
N GLN A 16 117.00 81.79 28.77
CA GLN A 16 115.64 82.30 28.91
C GLN A 16 114.89 82.30 27.58
N LEU A 17 115.55 82.65 26.47
CA LEU A 17 115.00 82.59 25.11
C LEU A 17 114.73 81.14 24.69
N GLU A 18 115.65 80.21 24.93
CA GLU A 18 115.46 78.78 24.65
C GLU A 18 114.35 78.17 25.51
N ARG A 19 114.28 78.54 26.81
CA ARG A 19 113.20 78.13 27.70
C ARG A 19 111.86 78.65 27.20
N ARG A 20 111.80 79.90 26.73
CA ARG A 20 110.58 80.48 26.15
C ARG A 20 110.16 79.76 24.86
N LYS A 21 111.10 79.48 23.94
CA LYS A 21 110.84 78.67 22.74
C LYS A 21 110.38 77.25 23.06
N ARG A 22 110.96 76.61 24.09
CA ARG A 22 110.52 75.29 24.56
C ARG A 22 109.12 75.34 25.16
N ILE A 23 108.80 76.37 25.96
CA ILE A 23 107.45 76.57 26.53
C ILE A 23 106.43 76.81 25.41
N GLU A 24 106.76 77.64 24.42
CA GLU A 24 105.92 77.89 23.24
C GLU A 24 105.73 76.60 22.41
N SER A 25 106.80 75.85 22.15
CA SER A 25 106.72 74.56 21.44
C SER A 25 105.89 73.51 22.21
N VAL A 26 106.02 73.43 23.52
CA VAL A 26 105.22 72.54 24.38
C VAL A 26 103.76 73.00 24.41
N SER A 27 103.50 74.31 24.46
CA SER A 27 102.16 74.90 24.37
C SER A 27 101.49 74.59 23.04
N GLU A 28 102.21 74.70 21.92
CA GLU A 28 101.71 74.33 20.59
C GLU A 28 101.43 72.83 20.47
N ARG A 29 102.34 71.97 20.98
CA ARG A 29 102.11 70.51 21.01
C ARG A 29 100.89 70.15 21.86
N ARG A 30 100.69 70.83 22.99
CA ARG A 30 99.50 70.64 23.85
C ARG A 30 98.23 71.05 23.12
N LYS A 31 98.21 72.22 22.47
CA LYS A 31 97.06 72.64 21.63
C LYS A 31 96.77 71.65 20.49
N ARG A 32 97.80 71.08 19.87
CA ARG A 32 97.64 70.02 18.85
C ARG A 32 97.10 68.73 19.45
N ALA A 33 97.58 68.33 20.63
CA ALA A 33 97.06 67.17 21.35
C ALA A 33 95.58 67.38 21.72
N ASP A 34 95.21 68.52 22.30
CA ASP A 34 93.83 68.86 22.64
C ASP A 34 92.93 68.89 21.38
N HIS A 35 93.45 69.39 20.25
CA HIS A 35 92.71 69.39 18.98
C HIS A 35 92.50 67.98 18.43
N LEU A 36 93.53 67.13 18.49
CA LEU A 36 93.43 65.73 18.08
C LEU A 36 92.53 64.91 19.02
N GLU A 37 92.57 65.16 20.33
CA GLU A 37 91.67 64.55 21.31
C GLU A 37 90.21 64.94 21.02
N ASN A 38 89.95 66.23 20.76
CA ASN A 38 88.61 66.68 20.38
C ASN A 38 88.15 66.08 19.03
N ALA A 39 89.02 66.03 18.02
CA ALA A 39 88.71 65.41 16.73
C ALA A 39 88.47 63.90 16.85
N ASN A 40 89.21 63.21 17.73
CA ASN A 40 89.04 61.79 17.99
C ASN A 40 87.73 61.53 18.77
N ALA A 41 87.42 62.35 19.78
CA ALA A 41 86.14 62.29 20.49
C ALA A 41 84.95 62.52 19.55
N GLN A 42 85.04 63.48 18.63
CA GLN A 42 84.02 63.70 17.59
C GLN A 42 83.91 62.53 16.60
N SER A 43 85.03 61.86 16.28
CA SER A 43 85.01 60.70 15.39
C SER A 43 84.37 59.50 16.08
N LEU A 44 84.66 59.28 17.37
CA LEU A 44 84.05 58.23 18.18
C LEU A 44 82.54 58.43 18.34
N THR A 45 82.06 59.65 18.57
CA THR A 45 80.62 59.92 18.65
C THR A 45 79.92 59.70 17.31
N ARG A 46 80.55 60.07 16.18
CA ARG A 46 80.01 59.74 14.84
C ARG A 46 79.92 58.24 14.60
N ILE A 47 80.95 57.48 14.95
CA ILE A 47 80.95 56.02 14.85
C ILE A 47 79.85 55.40 15.72
N GLN A 48 79.64 55.92 16.93
CA GLN A 48 78.55 55.45 17.81
C GLN A 48 77.17 55.71 17.19
N ILE A 49 76.93 56.91 16.65
CA ILE A 49 75.66 57.25 15.98
C ILE A 49 75.43 56.35 14.76
N GLU A 50 76.46 56.12 13.93
CA GLU A 50 76.36 55.21 12.79
C GLU A 50 76.11 53.75 13.22
N HIS A 51 76.74 53.32 14.32
CA HIS A 51 76.52 51.99 14.86
C HIS A 51 75.08 51.80 15.36
N GLU A 52 74.55 52.77 16.11
CA GLU A 52 73.15 52.77 16.55
C GLU A 52 72.17 52.82 15.37
N ALA A 53 72.44 53.66 14.36
CA ALA A 53 71.64 53.71 13.14
C ALA A 53 71.62 52.37 12.39
N ARG A 54 72.77 51.69 12.31
CA ARG A 54 72.88 50.35 11.72
C ARG A 54 72.10 49.31 12.51
N GLN A 55 72.21 49.30 13.85
CA GLN A 55 71.44 48.39 14.70
C GLN A 55 69.93 48.60 14.53
N ASN A 56 69.48 49.86 14.45
CA ASN A 56 68.08 50.21 14.21
C ASN A 56 67.62 49.75 12.82
N ALA A 57 68.44 49.91 11.78
CA ALA A 57 68.15 49.45 10.43
C ALA A 57 68.06 47.91 10.36
N GLU A 58 68.97 47.18 11.02
CA GLU A 58 68.93 45.72 11.10
C GLU A 58 67.69 45.22 11.87
N ALA A 59 67.30 45.91 12.96
CA ALA A 59 66.08 45.60 13.68
C ALA A 59 64.82 45.86 12.84
N ALA A 60 64.79 46.94 12.06
CA ALA A 60 63.70 47.25 11.13
C ALA A 60 63.60 46.21 10.00
N LEU A 61 64.74 45.78 9.45
CA LEU A 61 64.79 44.75 8.41
C LEU A 61 64.25 43.40 8.93
N ARG A 62 64.64 42.98 10.13
CA ARG A 62 64.08 41.77 10.77
C ARG A 62 62.57 41.85 10.96
N LYS A 63 62.04 43.00 11.39
CA LYS A 63 60.59 43.21 11.51
C LYS A 63 59.88 43.14 10.15
N ALA A 64 60.47 43.75 9.12
CA ALA A 64 59.93 43.69 7.76
C ALA A 64 59.90 42.25 7.21
N GLU A 65 60.95 41.47 7.43
CA GLU A 65 61.01 40.05 7.05
C GLU A 65 59.94 39.21 7.78
N GLN A 66 59.72 39.45 9.08
CA GLN A 66 58.66 38.80 9.84
C GLN A 66 57.27 39.11 9.25
N VAL A 67 57.00 40.38 8.94
CA VAL A 67 55.73 40.80 8.31
C VAL A 67 55.56 40.15 6.93
N LEU A 68 56.60 40.14 6.09
CA LEU A 68 56.56 39.50 4.77
C LEU A 68 56.27 38.00 4.88
N ASN A 69 56.86 37.30 5.85
CA ASN A 69 56.60 35.89 6.08
C ASN A 69 55.15 35.64 6.53
N LEU A 70 54.59 36.50 7.37
CA LEU A 70 53.17 36.42 7.75
C LEU A 70 52.24 36.68 6.56
N LEU A 71 52.56 37.68 5.72
CA LEU A 71 51.79 37.97 4.52
C LEU A 71 51.83 36.81 3.52
N ARG A 72 52.98 36.19 3.30
CA ARG A 72 53.11 34.99 2.46
C ARG A 72 52.29 33.82 2.98
N LYS A 73 52.28 33.60 4.30
CA LYS A 73 51.43 32.56 4.93
C LYS A 73 49.95 32.85 4.73
N LYS A 74 49.51 34.10 4.95
CA LYS A 74 48.13 34.52 4.70
C LYS A 74 47.74 34.37 3.23
N GLN A 75 48.63 34.73 2.31
CA GLN A 75 48.40 34.59 0.87
C GLN A 75 48.20 33.13 0.47
N ARG A 76 49.06 32.21 0.93
CA ARG A 76 48.87 30.76 0.66
C ARG A 76 47.55 30.23 1.22
N SER A 77 47.20 30.61 2.45
CA SER A 77 45.93 30.20 3.04
C SER A 77 44.72 30.74 2.26
N LEU A 78 44.79 31.99 1.76
CA LEU A 78 43.76 32.56 0.91
C LEU A 78 43.66 31.81 -0.44
N GLU A 79 44.79 31.50 -1.07
CA GLU A 79 44.84 30.72 -2.32
C GLU A 79 44.19 29.34 -2.12
N GLU A 80 44.53 28.63 -1.04
CA GLU A 80 43.90 27.34 -0.70
C GLU A 80 42.37 27.48 -0.52
N THR A 81 41.91 28.48 0.25
CA THR A 81 40.47 28.72 0.43
C THR A 81 39.77 29.07 -0.88
N HIS A 82 40.41 29.83 -1.75
CA HIS A 82 39.88 30.19 -3.06
C HIS A 82 39.74 28.96 -3.96
N THR A 83 40.75 28.08 -4.02
CA THR A 83 40.65 26.84 -4.81
C THR A 83 39.54 25.92 -4.32
N MET A 84 39.34 25.83 -3.00
CA MET A 84 38.23 25.05 -2.43
C MET A 84 36.87 25.67 -2.76
N ALA A 85 36.75 26.99 -2.69
CA ALA A 85 35.52 27.69 -3.06
C ALA A 85 35.17 27.47 -4.55
N VAL A 86 36.15 27.53 -5.45
CA VAL A 86 35.95 27.26 -6.89
C VAL A 86 35.47 25.83 -7.13
N ARG A 87 36.06 24.82 -6.45
CA ARG A 87 35.61 23.42 -6.58
C ARG A 87 34.17 23.23 -6.11
N VAL A 88 33.79 23.88 -5.01
CA VAL A 88 32.41 23.84 -4.51
C VAL A 88 31.47 24.52 -5.50
N GLN A 89 31.85 25.69 -6.03
CA GLN A 89 31.06 26.40 -7.05
C GLN A 89 30.84 25.52 -8.29
N GLU A 90 31.89 24.93 -8.86
CA GLU A 90 31.77 24.04 -10.02
C GLU A 90 30.85 22.84 -9.76
N LYS A 91 30.93 22.25 -8.55
CA LYS A 91 30.03 21.16 -8.17
C LYS A 91 28.58 21.64 -8.12
N THR A 92 28.32 22.77 -7.46
CA THR A 92 26.96 23.32 -7.36
C THR A 92 26.40 23.73 -8.73
N GLU A 93 27.23 24.23 -9.64
CA GLU A 93 26.82 24.55 -11.01
C GLU A 93 26.43 23.30 -11.79
N ARG A 94 27.20 22.20 -11.66
CA ARG A 94 26.84 20.91 -12.28
C ARG A 94 25.51 20.37 -11.75
N ASP A 95 25.32 20.41 -10.43
CA ASP A 95 24.08 19.95 -9.78
C ASP A 95 22.89 20.82 -10.25
N ALA A 96 23.07 22.14 -10.34
CA ALA A 96 22.05 23.06 -10.86
C ALA A 96 21.72 22.80 -12.33
N SER A 97 22.72 22.50 -13.18
CA SER A 97 22.51 22.13 -14.58
C SER A 97 21.73 20.82 -14.72
N GLN A 98 22.03 19.81 -13.89
CA GLN A 98 21.28 18.55 -13.87
C GLN A 98 19.82 18.76 -13.45
N LEU A 99 19.58 19.55 -12.41
CA LEU A 99 18.23 19.91 -11.97
C LEU A 99 17.45 20.65 -13.06
N ARG A 100 18.09 21.57 -13.79
CA ARG A 100 17.47 22.25 -14.93
C ARG A 100 17.08 21.27 -16.03
N HIS A 101 17.95 20.32 -16.37
CA HIS A 101 17.65 19.30 -17.39
C HIS A 101 16.46 18.41 -16.96
N ASN A 102 16.45 17.97 -15.70
CA ASN A 102 15.34 17.20 -15.15
C ASN A 102 14.03 17.98 -15.16
N LEU A 103 14.07 19.27 -14.81
CA LEU A 103 12.91 20.15 -14.87
C LEU A 103 12.39 20.27 -16.30
N THR A 104 13.25 20.49 -17.29
CA THR A 104 12.85 20.52 -18.70
C THR A 104 12.20 19.20 -19.14
N ALA A 105 12.79 18.05 -18.79
CA ALA A 105 12.24 16.75 -19.12
C ALA A 105 10.85 16.52 -18.49
N LEU A 106 10.68 16.91 -17.23
CA LEU A 106 9.38 16.85 -16.54
C LEU A 106 8.35 17.79 -17.15
N THR A 107 8.75 19.01 -17.53
CA THR A 107 7.86 19.95 -18.23
C THR A 107 7.38 19.38 -19.56
N THR A 108 8.28 18.80 -20.37
CA THR A 108 7.90 18.16 -21.64
C THR A 108 6.96 16.98 -21.42
N ARG A 109 7.23 16.14 -20.40
CA ARG A 109 6.34 15.02 -20.05
C ARG A 109 4.96 15.49 -19.61
N ASN A 110 4.90 16.53 -18.77
CA ASN A 110 3.62 17.10 -18.33
C ASN A 110 2.84 17.69 -19.51
N GLN A 111 3.49 18.40 -20.43
CA GLN A 111 2.84 18.92 -21.62
C GLN A 111 2.24 17.80 -22.49
N TYR A 112 2.96 16.69 -22.66
CA TYR A 112 2.45 15.52 -23.37
C TYR A 112 1.21 14.93 -22.68
N LEU A 113 1.23 14.82 -21.35
CA LEU A 113 0.08 14.31 -20.59
C LEU A 113 -1.13 15.23 -20.69
N ILE A 114 -0.94 16.56 -20.64
CA ILE A 114 -2.00 17.55 -20.81
C ILE A 114 -2.66 17.36 -22.18
N ASN A 115 -1.89 17.38 -23.27
CA ASN A 115 -2.43 17.21 -24.62
C ASN A 115 -3.18 15.87 -24.78
N ARG A 116 -2.75 14.81 -24.09
CA ARG A 116 -3.43 13.51 -24.12
C ARG A 116 -4.75 13.52 -23.34
N VAL A 117 -4.79 14.21 -22.19
CA VAL A 117 -6.02 14.38 -21.42
C VAL A 117 -7.02 15.21 -22.22
N ASP A 118 -6.59 16.32 -22.82
CA ASP A 118 -7.44 17.17 -23.65
C ASP A 118 -8.07 16.38 -24.81
N GLY A 119 -7.27 15.55 -25.51
CA GLY A 119 -7.81 14.68 -26.57
C GLY A 119 -8.83 13.65 -26.05
N GLN A 120 -8.64 13.10 -24.84
CA GLN A 120 -9.61 12.20 -24.23
C GLN A 120 -10.90 12.92 -23.81
N GLU A 121 -10.82 14.19 -23.42
CA GLU A 121 -12.01 15.01 -23.11
C GLU A 121 -12.84 15.31 -24.36
N GLU A 122 -12.19 15.55 -25.50
CA GLU A 122 -12.85 15.69 -26.81
C GLU A 122 -13.59 14.39 -27.20
N ASP A 123 -12.92 13.24 -27.10
CA ASP A 123 -13.52 11.93 -27.38
C ASP A 123 -14.72 11.63 -26.45
N SER A 124 -14.57 11.93 -25.15
CA SER A 124 -15.64 11.78 -24.16
C SER A 124 -16.85 12.65 -24.49
N SER A 125 -16.61 13.88 -24.95
CA SER A 125 -17.65 14.81 -25.35
C SER A 125 -18.39 14.31 -26.60
N ALA A 126 -17.66 13.79 -27.59
CA ALA A 126 -18.24 13.18 -28.78
C ALA A 126 -19.09 11.95 -28.45
N LEU A 127 -18.62 11.08 -27.56
CA LEU A 127 -19.38 9.90 -27.10
C LEU A 127 -20.66 10.30 -26.35
N LYS A 128 -20.59 11.32 -25.48
CA LYS A 128 -21.77 11.84 -24.77
C LYS A 128 -22.83 12.36 -25.75
N GLN A 129 -22.40 13.09 -26.78
CA GLN A 129 -23.31 13.54 -27.83
C GLN A 129 -23.95 12.36 -28.55
N ARG A 130 -23.18 11.33 -28.91
CA ARG A 130 -23.71 10.14 -29.58
C ARG A 130 -24.71 9.38 -28.70
N ILE A 131 -24.43 9.26 -27.40
CA ILE A 131 -25.37 8.67 -26.44
C ILE A 131 -26.68 9.48 -26.40
N ALA A 132 -26.61 10.81 -26.36
CA ALA A 132 -27.80 11.65 -26.37
C ALA A 132 -28.64 11.47 -27.65
N GLU A 133 -27.99 11.38 -28.82
CA GLU A 133 -28.66 11.09 -30.10
C GLU A 133 -29.38 9.74 -30.07
N THR A 134 -28.68 8.66 -29.66
CA THR A 134 -29.27 7.32 -29.58
C THR A 134 -30.42 7.24 -28.56
N GLN A 135 -30.35 7.98 -27.46
CA GLN A 135 -31.45 8.07 -26.49
C GLN A 135 -32.69 8.75 -27.08
N GLN A 136 -32.51 9.80 -27.88
CA GLN A 136 -33.62 10.44 -28.58
C GLN A 136 -34.25 9.50 -29.63
N GLU A 137 -33.44 8.75 -30.37
CA GLU A 137 -33.93 7.74 -31.31
C GLU A 137 -34.72 6.64 -30.60
N LEU A 138 -34.22 6.12 -29.48
CA LEU A 138 -34.94 5.14 -28.66
C LEU A 138 -36.26 5.68 -28.12
N TYR A 139 -36.31 6.96 -27.75
CA TYR A 139 -37.55 7.58 -27.30
C TYR A 139 -38.60 7.62 -28.41
N LYS A 140 -38.20 8.01 -29.64
CA LYS A 140 -39.08 8.00 -30.82
C LYS A 140 -39.56 6.58 -31.15
N LEU A 141 -38.65 5.61 -31.15
CA LEU A 141 -38.98 4.18 -31.38
C LEU A 141 -39.98 3.64 -30.35
N ARG A 142 -39.88 4.04 -29.08
CA ARG A 142 -40.84 3.65 -28.05
C ARG A 142 -42.22 4.28 -28.27
N GLN A 143 -42.27 5.52 -28.74
CA GLN A 143 -43.55 6.15 -29.10
C GLN A 143 -44.19 5.42 -30.27
N THR A 144 -43.43 5.09 -31.32
CA THR A 144 -43.96 4.33 -32.47
C THR A 144 -44.39 2.92 -32.07
N ASP A 145 -43.65 2.23 -31.21
CA ASP A 145 -44.06 0.90 -30.69
C ASP A 145 -45.39 1.00 -29.91
N LYS A 146 -45.56 2.05 -29.11
CA LYS A 146 -46.82 2.30 -28.39
C LYS A 146 -47.99 2.55 -29.35
N GLU A 147 -47.78 3.33 -30.40
CA GLU A 147 -48.79 3.59 -31.44
C GLU A 147 -49.16 2.31 -32.19
N LEU A 148 -48.17 1.52 -32.61
CA LEU A 148 -48.39 0.25 -33.30
C LEU A 148 -49.14 -0.78 -32.42
N ARG A 149 -48.80 -0.88 -31.13
CA ARG A 149 -49.56 -1.72 -30.19
C ARG A 149 -51.01 -1.26 -30.03
N GLY A 150 -51.25 0.05 -30.04
CA GLY A 150 -52.61 0.60 -30.03
C GLY A 150 -53.39 0.21 -31.28
N GLN A 151 -52.75 0.27 -32.46
CA GLN A 151 -53.37 -0.18 -33.72
C GLN A 151 -53.63 -1.68 -33.73
N LEU A 152 -52.69 -2.48 -33.21
CA LEU A 152 -52.85 -3.94 -33.08
C LEU A 152 -54.07 -4.28 -32.23
N LEU A 153 -54.25 -3.61 -31.08
CA LEU A 153 -55.38 -3.86 -30.18
C LEU A 153 -56.72 -3.54 -30.86
N VAL A 154 -56.81 -2.43 -31.61
CA VAL A 154 -58.02 -2.10 -32.38
C VAL A 154 -58.29 -3.14 -33.48
N SER A 155 -57.24 -3.67 -34.12
CA SER A 155 -57.37 -4.74 -35.10
C SER A 155 -57.84 -6.06 -34.47
N GLU A 156 -57.30 -6.41 -33.30
CA GLU A 156 -57.72 -7.59 -32.52
C GLU A 156 -59.18 -7.48 -32.08
N ASP A 157 -59.63 -6.29 -31.65
CA ASP A 157 -61.03 -6.03 -31.31
C ASP A 157 -61.94 -6.22 -32.55
N ALA A 158 -61.52 -5.71 -33.72
CA ALA A 158 -62.27 -5.89 -34.97
C ALA A 158 -62.31 -7.36 -35.43
N GLU A 159 -61.22 -8.10 -35.26
CA GLU A 159 -61.19 -9.55 -35.51
C GLU A 159 -62.12 -10.31 -34.56
N ALA A 160 -62.17 -9.91 -33.29
CA ALA A 160 -63.09 -10.49 -32.30
C ALA A 160 -64.56 -10.23 -32.66
N GLU A 161 -64.90 -9.02 -33.11
CA GLU A 161 -66.24 -8.69 -33.61
C GLU A 161 -66.62 -9.54 -34.83
N LEU A 162 -65.74 -9.62 -35.83
CA LEU A 162 -65.96 -10.47 -37.01
C LEU A 162 -66.07 -11.95 -36.65
N SER A 163 -65.26 -12.43 -35.71
CA SER A 163 -65.34 -13.80 -35.21
C SER A 163 -66.66 -14.06 -34.49
N ALA A 164 -67.20 -13.08 -33.75
CA ALA A 164 -68.50 -13.18 -33.11
C ALA A 164 -69.64 -13.24 -34.16
N ASP A 165 -69.54 -12.46 -35.23
CA ASP A 165 -70.49 -12.51 -36.35
C ASP A 165 -70.44 -13.85 -37.09
N ILE A 166 -69.24 -14.38 -37.35
CA ILE A 166 -69.05 -15.72 -37.91
C ILE A 166 -69.68 -16.77 -36.98
N ALA A 167 -69.43 -16.69 -35.68
CA ALA A 167 -70.01 -17.61 -34.70
C ALA A 167 -71.55 -17.53 -34.67
N LYS A 168 -72.12 -16.33 -34.81
CA LYS A 168 -73.57 -16.13 -34.90
C LYS A 168 -74.17 -16.75 -36.16
N LEU A 169 -73.55 -16.54 -37.33
CA LEU A 169 -73.98 -17.15 -38.59
C LEU A 169 -73.83 -18.67 -38.55
N ASN A 170 -72.75 -19.18 -37.98
CA ASN A 170 -72.56 -20.61 -37.76
C ASN A 170 -73.59 -21.18 -36.79
N ALA A 171 -73.98 -20.44 -35.74
CA ALA A 171 -75.05 -20.86 -34.83
C ALA A 171 -76.43 -20.89 -35.52
N GLU A 172 -76.71 -19.99 -36.47
CA GLU A 172 -77.90 -20.05 -37.31
C GLU A 172 -77.87 -21.26 -38.27
N ILE A 173 -76.73 -21.52 -38.91
CA ILE A 173 -76.51 -22.71 -39.74
C ILE A 173 -76.66 -23.98 -38.90
N ASP A 174 -76.10 -24.00 -37.70
CA ASP A 174 -76.19 -25.12 -36.76
C ASP A 174 -77.59 -25.29 -36.20
N PHE A 175 -78.33 -24.20 -35.96
CA PHE A 175 -79.74 -24.28 -35.56
C PHE A 175 -80.55 -25.00 -36.64
N VAL A 176 -80.32 -24.66 -37.91
CA VAL A 176 -80.90 -25.35 -39.08
C VAL A 176 -80.43 -26.82 -39.16
N LYS A 177 -79.14 -27.09 -38.93
CA LYS A 177 -78.59 -28.46 -38.96
C LYS A 177 -79.05 -29.34 -37.78
N ARG A 178 -79.27 -28.75 -36.60
CA ARG A 178 -79.71 -29.44 -35.37
C ARG A 178 -81.21 -29.65 -35.31
N THR A 179 -82.02 -28.77 -35.91
CA THR A 179 -83.46 -29.04 -36.04
C THR A 179 -83.71 -30.31 -36.86
N ASP A 180 -82.83 -30.62 -37.82
CA ASP A 180 -82.94 -31.83 -38.64
C ASP A 180 -81.96 -32.96 -38.26
N MET A 181 -81.00 -32.73 -37.36
CA MET A 181 -79.95 -33.68 -36.95
C MET A 181 -79.14 -34.25 -38.14
N LEU A 182 -78.66 -33.39 -39.05
CA LEU A 182 -78.01 -33.83 -40.30
C LEU A 182 -76.57 -33.32 -40.47
N ASP A 183 -75.70 -34.18 -41.02
CA ASP A 183 -74.40 -33.81 -41.60
C ASP A 183 -74.54 -33.13 -42.97
N GLU A 184 -73.42 -32.72 -43.59
CA GLU A 184 -73.43 -32.00 -44.87
C GLU A 184 -74.10 -32.78 -46.03
N ASN A 185 -74.38 -34.06 -45.82
CA ASN A 185 -75.03 -34.96 -46.78
C ASN A 185 -76.38 -35.53 -46.26
N GLY A 186 -76.94 -35.04 -45.15
CA GLY A 186 -78.26 -35.47 -44.70
C GLY A 186 -78.30 -36.70 -43.77
N ARG A 187 -77.30 -36.97 -42.93
CA ARG A 187 -77.29 -38.11 -41.98
C ARG A 187 -77.02 -37.70 -40.52
N MET A 188 -77.49 -38.49 -39.55
CA MET A 188 -77.22 -38.22 -38.12
C MET A 188 -75.74 -38.22 -37.78
N LYS A 189 -75.25 -37.09 -37.26
CA LYS A 189 -73.84 -36.88 -36.90
C LYS A 189 -73.45 -37.61 -35.61
N PRO A 190 -72.27 -38.27 -35.58
CA PRO A 190 -71.63 -38.71 -34.34
C PRO A 190 -71.15 -37.50 -33.52
N ILE A 191 -71.15 -37.64 -32.19
CA ILE A 191 -70.72 -36.57 -31.28
C ILE A 191 -69.19 -36.47 -31.29
N GLN A 192 -68.64 -35.40 -31.88
CA GLN A 192 -67.22 -35.06 -31.86
C GLN A 192 -67.00 -33.76 -31.08
N ILE A 193 -65.99 -33.76 -30.20
CA ILE A 193 -65.52 -32.59 -29.48
C ILE A 193 -64.18 -32.20 -30.08
N GLU A 194 -64.13 -31.02 -30.69
CA GLU A 194 -62.89 -30.42 -31.18
C GLU A 194 -62.43 -29.33 -30.22
N SER A 195 -61.12 -29.25 -29.98
CA SER A 195 -60.52 -28.23 -29.12
C SER A 195 -59.29 -27.68 -29.80
N ASP A 196 -59.34 -26.41 -30.19
CA ASP A 196 -58.31 -25.75 -31.01
C ASP A 196 -57.04 -25.37 -30.26
N GLY A 197 -56.95 -25.68 -28.96
CA GLY A 197 -55.81 -25.31 -28.12
C GLY A 197 -55.45 -26.31 -27.04
N SER A 198 -56.12 -27.47 -26.97
CA SER A 198 -55.91 -28.45 -25.91
C SER A 198 -55.58 -29.83 -26.47
N ASP A 199 -54.36 -30.26 -26.22
CA ASP A 199 -53.86 -31.62 -26.50
C ASP A 199 -54.45 -32.67 -25.53
N LEU A 200 -55.44 -32.27 -24.71
CA LEU A 200 -56.12 -33.12 -23.75
C LEU A 200 -57.14 -34.05 -24.44
N VAL A 201 -57.81 -33.55 -25.49
CA VAL A 201 -58.81 -34.32 -26.26
C VAL A 201 -58.16 -35.50 -26.99
N SER A 202 -56.96 -35.25 -27.55
CA SER A 202 -56.10 -36.25 -28.17
C SER A 202 -55.55 -37.24 -27.14
N ARG A 203 -55.00 -36.76 -26.02
CA ARG A 203 -54.42 -37.63 -24.95
C ARG A 203 -55.43 -38.53 -24.26
N LEU A 204 -56.65 -38.05 -24.04
CA LEU A 204 -57.72 -38.84 -23.42
C LEU A 204 -58.52 -39.66 -24.46
N GLN A 205 -58.24 -39.51 -25.76
CA GLN A 205 -58.98 -40.13 -26.86
C GLN A 205 -60.51 -39.97 -26.69
N ILE A 206 -60.94 -38.76 -26.35
CA ILE A 206 -62.34 -38.49 -25.96
C ILE A 206 -63.30 -38.77 -27.12
N ASN A 207 -62.90 -38.43 -28.34
CA ASN A 207 -63.73 -38.64 -29.53
C ASN A 207 -63.90 -40.13 -29.89
N GLU A 208 -62.88 -40.94 -29.65
CA GLU A 208 -62.96 -42.40 -29.84
C GLU A 208 -63.85 -43.05 -28.76
N PHE A 209 -63.75 -42.56 -27.53
CA PHE A 209 -64.63 -42.94 -26.42
C PHE A 209 -66.10 -42.61 -26.71
N LEU A 210 -66.41 -41.36 -27.10
CA LEU A 210 -67.78 -40.91 -27.38
C LEU A 210 -68.41 -41.70 -28.52
N TYR A 211 -67.61 -42.01 -29.56
CA TYR A 211 -68.04 -42.84 -30.67
C TYR A 211 -68.39 -44.27 -30.24
N ARG A 212 -67.55 -44.91 -29.42
CA ARG A 212 -67.80 -46.28 -28.91
C ARG A 212 -68.95 -46.33 -27.90
N ALA A 213 -69.02 -45.36 -27.00
CA ALA A 213 -70.11 -45.25 -26.02
C ALA A 213 -71.49 -45.04 -26.67
N GLN A 214 -71.53 -44.42 -27.87
CA GLN A 214 -72.75 -44.22 -28.64
C GLN A 214 -73.22 -45.48 -29.38
N GLN A 215 -72.31 -46.39 -29.74
CA GLN A 215 -72.64 -47.66 -30.40
C GLN A 215 -72.98 -48.79 -29.40
N GLU A 216 -72.37 -48.78 -28.22
CA GLU A 216 -72.50 -49.85 -27.22
C GLU A 216 -72.87 -49.29 -25.83
N PRO A 217 -74.13 -48.90 -25.59
CA PRO A 217 -74.56 -48.22 -24.36
C PRO A 217 -74.40 -49.07 -23.09
N ARG A 218 -74.33 -50.40 -23.23
CA ARG A 218 -74.19 -51.35 -22.12
C ARG A 218 -72.77 -51.38 -21.54
N GLU A 219 -71.76 -50.96 -22.30
CA GLU A 219 -70.35 -50.93 -21.88
C GLU A 219 -69.84 -49.52 -21.55
N ALA A 220 -70.66 -48.49 -21.79
CA ALA A 220 -70.31 -47.09 -21.57
C ALA A 220 -69.82 -46.79 -20.14
N VAL A 221 -70.36 -47.46 -19.12
CA VAL A 221 -69.95 -47.25 -17.72
C VAL A 221 -68.50 -47.70 -17.48
N ALA A 222 -68.07 -48.81 -18.08
CA ALA A 222 -66.69 -49.30 -17.95
C ALA A 222 -65.70 -48.36 -18.64
N LEU A 223 -66.07 -47.87 -19.83
CA LEU A 223 -65.29 -46.89 -20.58
C LEU A 223 -65.16 -45.54 -19.87
N ILE A 224 -66.21 -45.09 -19.16
CA ILE A 224 -66.15 -43.88 -18.32
C ILE A 224 -65.15 -44.05 -17.17
N ILE A 225 -65.16 -45.22 -16.51
CA ILE A 225 -64.23 -45.53 -15.40
C ILE A 225 -62.77 -45.52 -15.91
N GLU A 226 -62.52 -46.04 -17.11
CA GLU A 226 -61.20 -46.00 -17.75
C GLU A 226 -60.73 -44.57 -18.01
N LYS A 227 -61.59 -43.70 -18.56
CA LYS A 227 -61.23 -42.29 -18.82
C LYS A 227 -61.06 -41.47 -17.54
N LEU A 228 -61.85 -41.75 -16.50
CA LEU A 228 -61.63 -41.18 -15.17
C LEU A 228 -60.28 -41.61 -14.59
N SER A 229 -59.85 -42.83 -14.83
CA SER A 229 -58.54 -43.33 -14.40
C SER A 229 -57.40 -42.60 -15.13
N HIS A 230 -57.48 -42.42 -16.45
CA HIS A 230 -56.50 -41.64 -17.21
C HIS A 230 -56.45 -40.16 -16.79
N LEU A 231 -57.60 -39.55 -16.48
CA LEU A 231 -57.64 -38.18 -15.95
C LEU A 231 -56.94 -38.08 -14.58
N LEU A 232 -57.18 -39.04 -13.69
CA LEU A 232 -56.52 -39.09 -12.38
C LEU A 232 -55.00 -39.24 -12.53
N GLU A 233 -54.54 -40.06 -13.48
CA GLU A 233 -53.12 -40.24 -13.77
C GLU A 233 -52.47 -38.96 -14.30
N LEU A 234 -53.12 -38.25 -15.23
CA LEU A 234 -52.66 -36.95 -15.74
C LEU A 234 -52.58 -35.89 -14.64
N ILE A 235 -53.60 -35.83 -13.77
CA ILE A 235 -53.62 -34.91 -12.62
C ILE A 235 -52.48 -35.23 -11.66
N HIS A 236 -52.25 -36.51 -11.36
CA HIS A 236 -51.16 -36.92 -10.48
C HIS A 236 -49.78 -36.61 -11.10
N GLY A 237 -49.63 -36.77 -12.41
CA GLY A 237 -48.43 -36.38 -13.14
C GLY A 237 -48.16 -34.87 -13.08
N ALA A 238 -49.19 -34.05 -13.35
CA ALA A 238 -49.10 -32.59 -13.26
C ALA A 238 -48.82 -32.12 -11.82
N GLN A 239 -49.43 -32.76 -10.82
CA GLN A 239 -49.18 -32.48 -9.41
C GLN A 239 -47.73 -32.82 -9.02
N SER A 240 -47.20 -33.96 -9.47
CA SER A 240 -45.81 -34.35 -9.24
C SER A 240 -44.83 -33.35 -9.84
N GLN A 241 -45.08 -32.90 -11.08
CA GLN A 241 -44.28 -31.84 -11.71
C GLN A 241 -44.39 -30.51 -10.95
N GLY A 242 -45.59 -30.15 -10.48
CA GLY A 242 -45.79 -28.97 -9.64
C GLY A 242 -44.96 -29.01 -8.35
N HIS A 243 -44.92 -30.16 -7.68
CA HIS A 243 -44.05 -30.36 -6.51
C HIS A 243 -42.57 -30.26 -6.86
N GLN A 244 -42.16 -30.76 -8.02
CA GLN A 244 -40.78 -30.64 -8.50
C GLN A 244 -40.39 -29.18 -8.75
N TYR A 245 -41.23 -28.40 -9.45
CA TYR A 245 -40.99 -26.98 -9.68
C TYR A 245 -40.95 -26.17 -8.39
N LEU A 246 -41.80 -26.51 -7.42
CA LEU A 246 -41.76 -25.88 -6.10
C LEU A 246 -40.42 -26.17 -5.39
N GLY A 247 -39.94 -27.42 -5.45
CA GLY A 247 -38.63 -27.78 -4.94
C GLY A 247 -37.47 -27.07 -5.64
N ASP A 248 -37.55 -26.88 -6.96
CA ASP A 248 -36.57 -26.08 -7.72
C ASP A 248 -36.59 -24.60 -7.34
N LEU A 249 -37.79 -24.04 -7.13
CA LEU A 249 -37.97 -22.67 -6.67
C LEU A 249 -37.37 -22.46 -5.27
N ASP A 250 -37.61 -23.40 -4.35
CA ASP A 250 -37.05 -23.37 -3.01
C ASP A 250 -35.53 -23.48 -3.02
N ARG A 251 -34.97 -24.35 -3.87
CA ARG A 251 -33.52 -24.43 -4.10
C ARG A 251 -32.96 -23.11 -4.63
N SER A 252 -33.59 -22.53 -5.65
CA SER A 252 -33.19 -21.25 -6.24
C SER A 252 -33.24 -20.11 -5.22
N ASN A 253 -34.30 -20.05 -4.40
CA ASN A 253 -34.42 -19.11 -3.30
C ASN A 253 -33.32 -19.30 -2.24
N GLY A 254 -32.96 -20.54 -1.93
CA GLY A 254 -31.84 -20.89 -1.06
C GLY A 254 -30.50 -20.36 -1.60
N TYR A 255 -30.22 -20.57 -2.89
CA TYR A 255 -29.03 -20.04 -3.54
C TYR A 255 -29.00 -18.50 -3.54
N MET A 256 -30.12 -17.85 -3.84
CA MET A 256 -30.22 -16.38 -3.80
C MET A 256 -29.98 -15.83 -2.40
N LYS A 257 -30.48 -16.50 -1.35
CA LYS A 257 -30.22 -16.12 0.03
C LYS A 257 -28.74 -16.27 0.39
N SER A 258 -28.10 -17.37 -0.02
CA SER A 258 -26.67 -17.59 0.18
C SER A 258 -25.82 -16.52 -0.54
N LEU A 259 -26.17 -16.17 -1.79
CA LEU A 259 -25.50 -15.10 -2.54
C LEU A 259 -25.66 -13.74 -1.88
N ARG A 260 -26.85 -13.41 -1.36
CA ARG A 260 -27.07 -12.16 -0.62
C ARG A 260 -26.21 -12.09 0.64
N ASN A 261 -26.09 -13.19 1.39
CA ASN A 261 -25.23 -13.26 2.57
C ASN A 261 -23.76 -13.06 2.19
N LYS A 262 -23.29 -13.76 1.15
CA LYS A 262 -21.91 -13.62 0.66
C LYS A 262 -21.59 -12.21 0.15
N ASN A 263 -22.53 -11.58 -0.56
CA ASN A 263 -22.39 -10.19 -0.99
C ASN A 263 -22.33 -9.23 0.20
N LYS A 264 -23.06 -9.52 1.29
CA LYS A 264 -22.99 -8.74 2.52
C LYS A 264 -21.62 -8.87 3.19
N GLU A 265 -21.09 -10.09 3.32
CA GLU A 265 -19.74 -10.35 3.85
C GLU A 265 -18.67 -9.62 3.02
N LEU A 266 -18.73 -9.74 1.69
CA LEU A 266 -17.79 -9.05 0.80
C LEU A 266 -17.87 -7.52 0.92
N LEU A 267 -19.07 -6.97 1.14
CA LEU A 267 -19.24 -5.53 1.35
C LEU A 267 -18.60 -5.09 2.67
N GLU A 268 -18.74 -5.87 3.73
CA GLU A 268 -18.08 -5.63 5.02
C GLU A 268 -16.55 -5.66 4.85
N ASP A 269 -16.02 -6.64 4.13
CA ASP A 269 -14.59 -6.74 3.80
C ASP A 269 -14.09 -5.51 3.04
N VAL A 270 -14.80 -5.06 2.00
CA VAL A 270 -14.43 -3.86 1.23
C VAL A 270 -14.37 -2.62 2.13
N VAL A 271 -15.34 -2.43 3.02
CA VAL A 271 -15.34 -1.30 3.95
C VAL A 271 -14.16 -1.37 4.92
N THR A 272 -13.80 -2.55 5.42
CA THR A 272 -12.63 -2.70 6.29
C THR A 272 -11.33 -2.38 5.55
N LEU A 273 -11.19 -2.81 4.30
CA LEU A 273 -10.04 -2.50 3.45
C LEU A 273 -9.94 -1.01 3.12
N GLU A 274 -11.05 -0.33 2.83
CA GLU A 274 -11.04 1.12 2.61
C GLU A 274 -10.60 1.88 3.87
N ARG A 275 -11.07 1.48 5.05
CA ARG A 275 -10.64 2.05 6.33
C ARG A 275 -9.15 1.79 6.58
N PHE A 276 -8.65 0.58 6.31
CA PHE A 276 -7.24 0.25 6.43
C PHE A 276 -6.37 1.08 5.47
N ARG A 277 -6.79 1.21 4.21
CA ARG A 277 -6.11 2.05 3.21
C ARG A 277 -6.07 3.51 3.66
N GLY A 278 -7.19 4.05 4.14
CA GLY A 278 -7.25 5.43 4.66
C GLY A 278 -6.29 5.65 5.82
N ARG A 279 -6.28 4.74 6.81
CA ARG A 279 -5.35 4.78 7.95
C ARG A 279 -3.90 4.67 7.53
N THR A 280 -3.57 3.73 6.65
CA THR A 280 -2.19 3.54 6.15
C THR A 280 -1.70 4.75 5.38
N LEU A 281 -2.53 5.33 4.51
CA LEU A 281 -2.17 6.52 3.74
C LEU A 281 -1.96 7.73 4.65
N LEU A 282 -2.84 7.92 5.65
CA LEU A 282 -2.66 8.94 6.67
C LEU A 282 -1.33 8.72 7.40
N GLN A 283 -1.01 7.49 7.77
CA GLN A 283 0.19 7.15 8.50
C GLN A 283 1.48 7.38 7.69
N VAL A 284 1.46 7.03 6.39
CA VAL A 284 2.57 7.33 5.47
C VAL A 284 2.78 8.84 5.35
N ILE A 285 1.69 9.63 5.23
CA ILE A 285 1.77 11.09 5.20
C ILE A 285 2.32 11.61 6.54
N THR A 286 1.84 11.10 7.66
CA THR A 286 2.33 11.48 9.00
C THR A 286 3.81 11.18 9.14
N ASN A 287 4.28 10.00 8.72
CA ASN A 287 5.70 9.65 8.74
C ASN A 287 6.54 10.55 7.84
N ALA A 288 6.04 10.90 6.65
CA ALA A 288 6.70 11.83 5.75
C ALA A 288 6.76 13.25 6.31
N LEU A 289 5.69 13.70 6.98
CA LEU A 289 5.58 15.05 7.57
C LEU A 289 6.26 15.18 8.94
N ALA A 290 6.38 14.09 9.70
CA ALA A 290 7.09 14.01 10.99
C ALA A 290 8.61 14.16 10.82
N CYS A 291 9.10 14.12 9.57
CA CYS A 291 10.49 14.39 9.21
C CYS A 291 10.71 15.78 8.54
N PRO A 292 10.24 16.93 9.07
CA PRO A 292 10.51 18.21 8.42
C PRO A 292 11.94 18.66 8.76
N GLY A 293 12.81 18.72 7.74
CA GLY A 293 14.14 19.32 7.86
C GLY A 293 15.34 18.36 7.99
N GLY A 294 15.23 17.13 7.50
CA GLY A 294 16.39 16.22 7.41
C GLY A 294 16.78 15.54 8.73
N LYS A 295 15.86 15.48 9.69
CA LYS A 295 15.98 14.60 10.86
C LYS A 295 15.45 13.20 10.52
N LYS A 296 15.97 12.24 11.28
CA LYS A 296 15.87 10.78 11.12
C LYS A 296 14.43 10.26 10.96
N PRO A 297 14.23 9.12 10.26
CA PRO A 297 12.90 8.57 10.03
C PRO A 297 12.34 7.95 11.31
N ASP A 298 11.38 8.62 11.94
CA ASP A 298 10.52 8.00 12.94
C ASP A 298 9.45 7.17 12.22
N LEU A 299 9.27 5.92 12.64
CA LEU A 299 8.24 5.03 12.11
C LEU A 299 7.04 5.04 13.06
N LEU A 300 6.11 5.94 12.80
CA LEU A 300 4.84 5.93 13.50
C LEU A 300 3.94 4.92 12.77
N LEU A 301 3.51 3.85 13.42
CA LEU A 301 2.71 2.75 12.87
C LEU A 301 1.52 2.42 13.80
N GLU A 302 1.02 3.45 14.48
CA GLU A 302 -0.09 3.35 15.44
C GLU A 302 -1.42 3.02 14.75
N GLY A 303 -2.23 2.16 15.37
CA GLY A 303 -3.65 2.06 15.04
C GLY A 303 -3.96 1.44 13.68
N LEU A 304 -3.01 0.73 13.07
CA LEU A 304 -3.15 0.10 11.75
C LEU A 304 -3.79 -1.29 11.81
N GLY A 305 -3.87 -1.90 13.00
CA GLY A 305 -4.36 -3.26 13.17
C GLY A 305 -3.34 -4.30 12.72
N TYR A 306 -2.06 -4.05 12.95
CA TYR A 306 -1.00 -5.00 12.63
C TYR A 306 -1.14 -6.26 13.49
N THR A 307 -1.08 -7.41 12.83
CA THR A 307 -0.94 -8.72 13.46
C THR A 307 0.53 -9.14 13.42
N VAL A 308 0.82 -10.34 13.94
CA VAL A 308 2.17 -10.94 13.92
C VAL A 308 2.72 -11.03 12.49
N ALA A 309 1.88 -11.30 11.49
CA ALA A 309 2.29 -11.42 10.10
C ALA A 309 2.79 -10.08 9.52
N GLU A 310 2.12 -8.97 9.81
CA GLU A 310 2.55 -7.65 9.37
C GLU A 310 3.83 -7.20 10.08
N VAL A 311 4.03 -7.57 11.35
CA VAL A 311 5.30 -7.32 12.06
C VAL A 311 6.45 -8.12 11.45
N TYR A 312 6.20 -9.34 10.99
CA TYR A 312 7.19 -10.13 10.27
C TYR A 312 7.57 -9.47 8.93
N GLU A 313 6.59 -8.95 8.18
CA GLU A 313 6.86 -8.20 6.96
C GLU A 313 7.57 -6.87 7.23
N LEU A 314 7.22 -6.16 8.30
CA LEU A 314 7.94 -4.97 8.76
C LEU A 314 9.41 -5.31 9.02
N LEU A 315 9.68 -6.39 9.78
CA LEU A 315 11.02 -6.88 10.04
C LEU A 315 11.77 -7.20 8.73
N ARG A 316 11.12 -7.85 7.76
CA ARG A 316 11.72 -8.14 6.45
C ARG A 316 12.03 -6.86 5.67
N MET A 317 11.16 -5.86 5.70
CA MET A 317 11.40 -4.56 5.07
C MET A 317 12.53 -3.80 5.74
N LEU A 318 12.63 -3.85 7.08
CA LEU A 318 13.73 -3.25 7.82
C LEU A 318 15.07 -3.90 7.45
N HIS A 319 15.12 -5.22 7.27
CA HIS A 319 16.31 -5.90 6.76
C HIS A 319 16.74 -5.44 5.35
N ALA A 320 15.77 -5.12 4.49
CA ALA A 320 16.02 -4.67 3.13
C ALA A 320 16.34 -3.17 3.02
N ALA A 321 16.03 -2.39 4.06
CA ALA A 321 16.17 -0.94 4.05
C ALA A 321 17.52 -0.51 4.66
N ASP A 322 18.37 0.12 3.84
CA ASP A 322 19.65 0.71 4.29
C ASP A 322 19.48 1.79 5.38
N SER A 323 18.27 2.33 5.52
CA SER A 323 17.91 3.36 6.49
C SER A 323 17.56 2.83 7.88
N ALA A 324 17.52 1.50 8.08
CA ALA A 324 17.10 0.90 9.35
C ALA A 324 17.93 1.41 10.55
N GLN A 325 19.24 1.60 10.37
CA GLN A 325 20.11 2.12 11.44
C GLN A 325 19.86 3.59 11.80
N GLN A 326 19.00 4.30 11.06
CA GLN A 326 18.68 5.70 11.36
C GLN A 326 17.41 5.85 12.19
N ILE A 327 16.62 4.78 12.38
CA ILE A 327 15.34 4.84 13.08
C ILE A 327 15.57 5.01 14.59
N GLU A 328 14.99 6.05 15.19
CA GLU A 328 15.06 6.30 16.64
C GLU A 328 13.75 5.96 17.35
N VAL A 329 12.62 6.10 16.68
CA VAL A 329 11.29 5.87 17.24
C VAL A 329 10.50 4.91 16.37
N ILE A 330 9.94 3.88 17.00
CA ILE A 330 8.92 3.01 16.42
C ILE A 330 7.69 3.08 17.32
N ASP A 331 6.56 3.46 16.74
CA ASP A 331 5.26 3.42 17.40
C ASP A 331 4.42 2.29 16.81
N LEU A 332 4.24 1.21 17.55
CA LEU A 332 3.36 0.09 17.22
C LEU A 332 2.15 0.05 18.18
N SER A 333 1.79 1.19 18.79
CA SER A 333 0.66 1.25 19.70
C SER A 333 -0.68 1.01 18.99
N LYS A 334 -1.69 0.57 19.74
CA LYS A 334 -3.06 0.32 19.22
C LYS A 334 -3.12 -0.66 18.05
N ASN A 335 -2.27 -1.68 18.06
CA ASN A 335 -2.32 -2.77 17.10
C ASN A 335 -2.85 -4.06 17.77
N ASP A 336 -2.97 -5.14 17.01
CA ASP A 336 -3.49 -6.42 17.48
C ASP A 336 -2.34 -7.39 17.84
N LEU A 337 -1.25 -6.88 18.44
CA LEU A 337 -0.08 -7.69 18.77
C LEU A 337 -0.28 -8.49 20.06
N ASN A 338 -0.03 -9.79 19.98
CA ASN A 338 -0.08 -10.75 21.10
C ASN A 338 1.34 -11.21 21.50
N ASP A 339 1.44 -12.13 22.46
CA ASP A 339 2.71 -12.66 22.94
C ASP A 339 3.57 -13.34 21.86
N GLU A 340 2.97 -13.77 20.74
CA GLU A 340 3.69 -14.39 19.62
C GLU A 340 4.51 -13.36 18.83
N ALA A 341 4.17 -12.07 18.92
CA ALA A 341 4.94 -10.99 18.32
C ALA A 341 6.24 -10.69 19.11
N VAL A 342 6.35 -11.10 20.37
CA VAL A 342 7.49 -10.75 21.26
C VAL A 342 8.85 -11.15 20.67
N PRO A 343 9.06 -12.36 20.12
CA PRO A 343 10.32 -12.71 19.48
C PRO A 343 10.69 -11.77 18.32
N LEU A 344 9.71 -11.38 17.50
CA LEU A 344 9.93 -10.45 16.39
C LEU A 344 10.28 -9.04 16.90
N LEU A 345 9.60 -8.58 17.95
CA LEU A 345 9.91 -7.31 18.60
C LEU A 345 11.35 -7.31 19.17
N CYS A 346 11.78 -8.41 19.78
CA CYS A 346 13.16 -8.57 20.25
C CYS A 346 14.17 -8.49 19.09
N GLU A 347 13.85 -9.09 17.95
CA GLU A 347 14.71 -9.03 16.76
C GLU A 347 14.79 -7.61 16.18
N ILE A 348 13.67 -6.90 16.10
CA ILE A 348 13.62 -5.49 15.70
C ILE A 348 14.50 -4.64 16.64
N ILE A 349 14.38 -4.82 17.96
CA ILE A 349 15.21 -4.09 18.95
C ILE A 349 16.71 -4.38 18.73
N ASN A 350 17.07 -5.63 18.44
CA ASN A 350 18.48 -6.02 18.26
C ASN A 350 19.06 -5.48 16.95
N MET A 351 18.26 -5.44 15.88
CA MET A 351 18.67 -4.91 14.58
C MET A 351 18.87 -3.38 14.60
N LEU A 352 18.00 -2.66 15.33
CA LEU A 352 17.97 -1.20 15.32
C LEU A 352 18.86 -0.64 16.44
N SER A 353 20.17 -0.54 16.16
CA SER A 353 21.18 -0.11 17.13
C SER A 353 20.98 1.29 17.73
N TYR A 354 20.24 2.16 17.06
CA TYR A 354 19.97 3.54 17.48
C TYR A 354 18.53 3.78 17.97
N LEU A 355 17.73 2.72 18.11
CA LEU A 355 16.36 2.79 18.60
C LEU A 355 16.33 3.30 20.05
N LYS A 356 15.63 4.42 20.27
CA LYS A 356 15.46 5.06 21.58
C LYS A 356 14.10 4.78 22.17
N LEU A 357 13.06 4.69 21.34
CA LEU A 357 11.69 4.50 21.79
C LEU A 357 10.98 3.44 20.95
N LEU A 358 10.41 2.44 21.62
CA LEU A 358 9.50 1.47 21.05
C LEU A 358 8.17 1.55 21.80
N ASP A 359 7.11 1.98 21.14
CA ASP A 359 5.78 1.99 21.75
C ASP A 359 5.02 0.71 21.34
N VAL A 360 4.65 -0.12 22.30
CA VAL A 360 3.77 -1.29 22.11
C VAL A 360 2.57 -1.21 23.07
N SER A 361 2.22 -0.01 23.52
CA SER A 361 1.04 0.23 24.35
C SER A 361 -0.26 -0.09 23.60
N GLU A 362 -1.34 -0.34 24.34
CA GLU A 362 -2.67 -0.62 23.76
C GLU A 362 -2.73 -1.81 22.78
N ASN A 363 -1.91 -2.83 23.00
CA ASN A 363 -1.91 -4.12 22.31
C ASN A 363 -2.49 -5.23 23.22
N TYR A 364 -2.21 -6.50 22.92
CA TYR A 364 -2.69 -7.68 23.64
C TYR A 364 -1.55 -8.51 24.28
N LEU A 365 -0.49 -7.83 24.74
CA LEU A 365 0.65 -8.49 25.39
C LEU A 365 0.30 -8.89 26.83
N THR A 366 0.50 -10.16 27.17
CA THR A 366 0.30 -10.65 28.53
C THR A 366 1.47 -10.26 29.43
N PRO A 367 1.30 -10.29 30.77
CA PRO A 367 2.42 -10.11 31.69
C PRO A 367 3.59 -11.08 31.43
N GLN A 368 3.32 -12.28 30.89
CA GLN A 368 4.37 -13.24 30.53
C GLN A 368 5.14 -12.79 29.28
N GLY A 369 4.44 -12.31 28.24
CA GLY A 369 5.05 -11.74 27.04
C GLY A 369 5.93 -10.52 27.37
N ILE A 370 5.42 -9.62 28.20
CA ILE A 370 6.17 -8.45 28.70
C ILE A 370 7.41 -8.89 29.49
N GLY A 371 7.27 -9.93 30.33
CA GLY A 371 8.39 -10.50 31.08
C GLY A 371 9.49 -11.06 30.18
N LYS A 372 9.11 -11.75 29.09
CA LYS A 372 10.06 -12.25 28.08
C LYS A 372 10.79 -11.10 27.38
N LEU A 373 10.07 -10.05 26.99
CA LEU A 373 10.65 -8.85 26.38
C LEU A 373 11.64 -8.15 27.32
N SER A 374 11.27 -7.98 28.59
CA SER A 374 12.12 -7.40 29.63
C SER A 374 13.40 -8.21 29.87
N ASN A 375 13.28 -9.54 29.91
CA ASN A 375 14.42 -10.44 30.08
C ASN A 375 15.37 -10.41 28.87
N PHE A 376 14.84 -10.31 27.65
CA PHE A 376 15.65 -10.14 26.46
C PHE A 376 16.46 -8.85 26.52
N ILE A 377 15.81 -7.73 26.86
CA ILE A 377 16.47 -6.43 26.98
C ILE A 377 17.58 -6.46 28.05
N LYS A 378 17.36 -7.13 29.19
CA LYS A 378 18.41 -7.31 30.22
C LYS A 378 19.65 -8.05 29.69
N GLY A 379 19.49 -8.92 28.71
CA GLY A 379 20.57 -9.69 28.10
C GLY A 379 21.34 -8.96 27.00
N MET A 380 20.90 -7.75 26.59
CA MET A 380 21.57 -7.00 25.53
C MET A 380 22.93 -6.46 25.98
N GLU A 381 23.92 -6.58 25.10
CA GLU A 381 25.29 -6.12 25.35
C GLU A 381 25.33 -4.60 25.61
N GLY A 382 25.94 -4.18 26.72
CA GLY A 382 26.07 -2.77 27.10
C GLY A 382 24.91 -2.20 27.94
N ILE A 383 23.91 -3.00 28.29
CA ILE A 383 22.85 -2.59 29.23
C ILE A 383 23.30 -2.90 30.66
N THR A 384 23.30 -1.89 31.53
CA THR A 384 23.75 -2.00 32.93
C THR A 384 22.59 -2.16 33.91
N SER A 385 21.42 -1.59 33.61
CA SER A 385 20.23 -1.72 34.44
C SER A 385 18.96 -1.62 33.60
N VAL A 386 17.93 -2.37 34.00
CA VAL A 386 16.60 -2.34 33.39
C VAL A 386 15.58 -2.06 34.49
N LEU A 387 14.82 -0.99 34.32
CA LEU A 387 13.73 -0.59 35.21
C LEU A 387 12.41 -0.87 34.50
N GLN A 388 11.58 -1.72 35.09
CA GLN A 388 10.26 -2.07 34.56
C GLN A 388 9.18 -1.59 35.53
N ASN A 389 8.25 -0.79 35.01
CA ASN A 389 7.02 -0.38 35.67
C ASN A 389 5.83 -0.82 34.79
N ASP A 390 4.60 -0.69 35.30
CA ASP A 390 3.38 -1.10 34.59
C ASP A 390 3.17 -0.39 33.24
N GLU A 391 3.76 0.80 33.06
CA GLU A 391 3.62 1.58 31.83
C GLU A 391 4.81 1.46 30.87
N LYS A 392 6.00 1.10 31.36
CA LYS A 392 7.25 1.16 30.58
C LYS A 392 8.37 0.26 31.09
N ILE A 393 9.21 -0.19 30.16
CA ILE A 393 10.51 -0.81 30.39
C ILE A 393 11.57 0.19 29.92
N ALA A 394 12.41 0.68 30.84
CA ALA A 394 13.52 1.57 30.53
C ALA A 394 14.84 0.82 30.75
N ALA A 395 15.66 0.73 29.71
CA ALA A 395 16.96 0.08 29.78
C ALA A 395 18.08 1.10 29.67
N ASN A 396 18.96 1.11 30.65
CA ASN A 396 20.02 2.10 30.81
C ASN A 396 21.40 1.47 30.59
N SER A 397 22.28 2.23 29.94
CA SER A 397 23.71 1.97 29.81
C SER A 397 24.45 3.02 30.65
N GLY A 398 24.87 2.64 31.86
CA GLY A 398 25.39 3.56 32.87
C GLY A 398 24.34 4.57 33.32
N ALA A 399 24.62 5.86 33.14
CA ALA A 399 23.73 6.96 33.49
C ALA A 399 22.78 7.38 32.35
N GLN A 400 22.85 6.74 31.18
CA GLN A 400 22.05 7.10 30.00
C GLN A 400 21.00 6.04 29.70
N THR A 401 19.76 6.46 29.41
CA THR A 401 18.73 5.58 28.86
C THR A 401 19.08 5.23 27.42
N ARG A 402 19.22 3.94 27.13
CA ARG A 402 19.50 3.44 25.79
C ARG A 402 18.23 3.26 24.98
N ILE A 403 17.25 2.58 25.57
CA ILE A 403 15.96 2.32 24.95
C ILE A 403 14.85 2.38 26.00
N GLN A 404 13.70 2.92 25.59
CA GLN A 404 12.47 2.90 26.36
C GLN A 404 11.40 2.17 25.56
N VAL A 405 10.88 1.09 26.13
CA VAL A 405 9.72 0.37 25.59
C VAL A 405 8.49 0.77 26.40
N LYS A 406 7.47 1.35 25.77
CA LYS A 406 6.20 1.63 26.43
C LYS A 406 5.26 0.44 26.27
N ILE A 407 4.65 0.01 27.37
CA ILE A 407 3.82 -1.19 27.47
C ILE A 407 2.46 -0.93 28.12
N GLY A 408 2.12 0.33 28.40
CA GLY A 408 0.88 0.67 29.10
C GLY A 408 -0.41 0.27 28.37
N ASN A 409 -1.51 0.19 29.12
CA ASN A 409 -2.88 0.03 28.61
C ASN A 409 -3.12 -1.20 27.71
N GLN A 410 -2.48 -2.35 27.98
CA GLN A 410 -2.78 -3.59 27.26
C GLN A 410 -4.25 -3.98 27.40
N LYS A 411 -4.86 -4.40 26.29
CA LYS A 411 -6.22 -4.91 26.22
C LYS A 411 -6.15 -6.42 26.37
N PHE A 412 -6.95 -6.98 27.26
CA PHE A 412 -7.12 -8.43 27.37
C PHE A 412 -8.48 -8.75 26.72
N PRO A 413 -8.55 -9.63 25.71
CA PRO A 413 -9.83 -9.98 25.13
C PRO A 413 -10.62 -10.79 26.17
N ASP A 414 -11.92 -10.51 26.30
CA ASP A 414 -12.82 -11.41 27.03
C ASP A 414 -12.82 -12.79 26.32
N GLU A 415 -13.01 -13.89 27.05
CA GLU A 415 -12.99 -15.27 26.49
C GLU A 415 -13.88 -15.42 25.24
N LYS A 416 -14.98 -14.67 25.14
CA LYS A 416 -15.87 -14.65 23.98
C LYS A 416 -15.32 -13.91 22.76
N GLU A 417 -14.47 -12.89 22.93
CA GLU A 417 -13.79 -12.20 21.83
C GLU A 417 -12.64 -13.04 21.26
N LEU A 418 -11.98 -13.83 22.11
CA LEU A 418 -10.94 -14.78 21.72
C LEU A 418 -11.50 -15.89 20.81
N GLU A 419 -12.68 -16.43 21.14
CA GLU A 419 -13.39 -17.41 20.30
C GLU A 419 -13.86 -16.80 18.96
N ALA A 420 -14.39 -15.57 18.97
CA ALA A 420 -14.85 -14.88 17.76
C ALA A 420 -13.69 -14.52 16.81
N ARG A 421 -12.51 -14.16 17.35
CA ARG A 421 -11.33 -13.80 16.56
C ARG A 421 -10.56 -15.02 16.04
N ALA A 422 -10.51 -16.13 16.78
CA ALA A 422 -9.98 -17.39 16.26
C ALA A 422 -10.78 -17.90 15.04
N ALA A 423 -12.10 -17.67 15.03
CA ALA A 423 -12.95 -17.98 13.87
C ALA A 423 -12.63 -17.09 12.65
N LEU A 424 -12.38 -15.78 12.85
CA LEU A 424 -12.04 -14.83 11.79
C LEU A 424 -10.60 -14.97 11.26
N GLY A 425 -9.62 -15.27 12.12
CA GLY A 425 -8.22 -15.46 11.74
C GLY A 425 -7.98 -16.67 10.82
N SER A 426 -8.87 -17.67 10.87
CA SER A 426 -8.85 -18.82 9.95
C SER A 426 -9.24 -18.48 8.50
N HIS A 427 -9.79 -17.28 8.26
CA HIS A 427 -10.21 -16.81 6.94
C HIS A 427 -9.20 -15.91 6.22
N ILE A 428 -8.13 -15.45 6.90
CA ILE A 428 -7.12 -14.55 6.32
C ILE A 428 -5.87 -15.31 5.85
N SER A 429 -5.70 -16.60 6.18
CA SER A 429 -4.81 -17.46 5.39
C SER A 429 -5.44 -17.68 4.03
N GLY A 430 -4.89 -17.04 2.99
CA GLY A 430 -5.40 -17.12 1.63
C GLY A 430 -5.67 -18.57 1.17
N PRO A 431 -6.57 -18.77 0.19
CA PRO A 431 -7.10 -20.09 -0.20
C PRO A 431 -6.07 -21.09 -0.78
N ASN A 432 -4.76 -20.83 -0.70
CA ASN A 432 -3.72 -21.68 -1.30
C ASN A 432 -3.02 -22.66 -0.35
N SER A 433 -3.18 -22.59 0.99
CA SER A 433 -2.60 -23.60 1.90
C SER A 433 -3.61 -24.68 2.31
N VAL A 434 -4.80 -24.27 2.76
CA VAL A 434 -5.84 -25.21 3.27
C VAL A 434 -6.50 -26.00 2.14
N ALA A 435 -6.63 -25.43 0.93
CA ALA A 435 -7.14 -26.16 -0.23
C ALA A 435 -6.14 -27.22 -0.75
N SER A 436 -4.83 -27.01 -0.56
CA SER A 436 -3.79 -27.98 -0.96
C SER A 436 -3.75 -29.17 0.01
N GLU A 437 -3.92 -28.97 1.32
CA GLU A 437 -3.95 -30.07 2.29
C GLU A 437 -5.27 -30.84 2.27
N LYS A 438 -6.43 -30.16 2.19
CA LYS A 438 -7.71 -30.87 2.02
C LYS A 438 -7.84 -31.53 0.65
N ALA A 439 -7.26 -30.98 -0.42
CA ALA A 439 -7.21 -31.68 -1.71
C ALA A 439 -6.25 -32.88 -1.69
N LYS A 440 -5.14 -32.83 -0.95
CA LYS A 440 -4.26 -33.99 -0.75
C LYS A 440 -4.90 -35.07 0.13
N GLU A 441 -5.66 -34.69 1.17
CA GLU A 441 -6.44 -35.62 1.99
C GLU A 441 -7.59 -36.23 1.18
N LEU A 442 -8.32 -35.44 0.38
CA LEU A 442 -9.39 -35.93 -0.49
C LEU A 442 -8.86 -36.76 -1.67
N LEU A 443 -7.66 -36.50 -2.19
CA LEU A 443 -7.01 -37.33 -3.20
C LEU A 443 -6.48 -38.63 -2.60
N SER A 444 -5.91 -38.62 -1.39
CA SER A 444 -5.49 -39.86 -0.70
C SER A 444 -6.68 -40.72 -0.29
N ASN A 445 -7.81 -40.10 0.07
CA ASN A 445 -9.05 -40.81 0.40
C ASN A 445 -9.79 -41.29 -0.86
N ALA A 446 -9.66 -40.61 -2.01
CA ALA A 446 -10.21 -41.06 -3.29
C ALA A 446 -9.48 -42.31 -3.82
N ASP A 447 -8.16 -42.41 -3.61
CA ASP A 447 -7.39 -43.61 -3.95
C ASP A 447 -7.80 -44.81 -3.08
N THR A 448 -8.13 -44.61 -1.80
CA THR A 448 -8.69 -45.68 -0.95
C THR A 448 -10.15 -46.05 -1.26
N PHE A 449 -10.92 -45.14 -1.87
CA PHE A 449 -12.32 -45.40 -2.22
C PHE A 449 -12.43 -46.20 -3.53
N LEU A 450 -11.54 -45.96 -4.50
CA LEU A 450 -11.49 -46.68 -5.77
C LEU A 450 -10.98 -48.13 -5.64
N GLU A 451 -10.18 -48.46 -4.63
CA GLU A 451 -9.83 -49.86 -4.33
C GLU A 451 -10.96 -50.63 -3.62
N SER A 452 -11.82 -49.94 -2.86
CA SER A 452 -12.93 -50.58 -2.13
C SER A 452 -14.17 -50.88 -3.00
N ASP A 453 -14.40 -50.10 -4.06
CA ASP A 453 -15.53 -50.25 -4.98
C ASP A 453 -15.23 -51.25 -6.14
N GLY A 454 -13.94 -51.54 -6.37
CA GLY A 454 -13.49 -52.63 -7.25
C GLY A 454 -13.71 -54.03 -6.66
N ALA A 455 -13.72 -54.17 -5.33
CA ALA A 455 -13.96 -55.44 -4.65
C ALA A 455 -15.45 -55.82 -4.60
N LYS A 456 -16.37 -54.85 -4.45
CA LYS A 456 -17.82 -55.10 -4.36
C LYS A 456 -18.49 -55.39 -5.70
N ARG A 457 -17.85 -55.09 -6.84
CA ARG A 457 -18.37 -55.41 -8.18
C ARG A 457 -18.04 -56.82 -8.66
N LYS A 458 -17.15 -57.57 -7.99
CA LYS A 458 -16.89 -58.99 -8.33
C LYS A 458 -17.83 -59.97 -7.62
N ASP A 459 -18.38 -59.63 -6.46
CA ASP A 459 -19.27 -60.53 -5.72
C ASP A 459 -20.74 -60.46 -6.18
N ASN A 460 -21.14 -59.39 -6.86
CA ASN A 460 -22.52 -59.21 -7.33
C ASN A 460 -22.79 -59.79 -8.74
N ALA A 461 -21.79 -60.39 -9.39
CA ALA A 461 -21.92 -61.06 -10.69
C ALA A 461 -22.20 -62.58 -10.58
N GLN A 462 -22.28 -63.14 -9.37
CA GLN A 462 -22.56 -64.56 -9.13
C GLN A 462 -23.93 -64.87 -8.51
N ALA A 463 -24.79 -63.87 -8.27
CA ALA A 463 -26.10 -64.05 -7.64
C ALA A 463 -27.30 -63.87 -8.59
N SER A 464 -27.10 -63.98 -9.91
CA SER A 464 -28.17 -63.87 -10.92
C SER A 464 -28.35 -65.20 -11.68
N SER A 465 -28.60 -66.28 -10.96
CA SER A 465 -29.14 -67.51 -11.54
C SER A 465 -29.89 -68.31 -10.47
N GLU A 466 -31.15 -67.96 -10.20
CA GLU A 466 -32.18 -68.89 -9.70
C GLU A 466 -33.53 -68.14 -9.58
N LEU A 467 -34.42 -68.38 -10.55
CA LEU A 467 -35.84 -68.00 -10.50
C LEU A 467 -36.65 -69.21 -9.99
N PRO A 468 -37.58 -69.06 -9.04
CA PRO A 468 -38.51 -70.12 -8.67
C PRO A 468 -39.68 -70.21 -9.68
N PRO A 469 -40.26 -71.41 -9.91
CA PRO A 469 -41.31 -71.59 -10.90
C PRO A 469 -42.67 -71.10 -10.40
N ILE A 470 -43.38 -70.41 -11.30
CA ILE A 470 -44.75 -69.88 -11.14
C ILE A 470 -45.76 -71.02 -11.33
N LYS A 471 -46.69 -71.20 -10.39
CA LYS A 471 -47.86 -72.09 -10.52
C LYS A 471 -49.02 -71.39 -11.25
N PRO A 472 -49.79 -72.10 -12.09
CA PRO A 472 -50.99 -71.55 -12.72
C PRO A 472 -52.21 -71.55 -11.76
N PRO A 473 -53.23 -70.71 -12.02
CA PRO A 473 -54.40 -70.55 -11.15
C PRO A 473 -55.43 -71.67 -11.33
N PRO A 474 -56.29 -71.93 -10.32
CA PRO A 474 -57.33 -72.94 -10.41
C PRO A 474 -58.54 -72.43 -11.21
N SER A 475 -59.20 -73.37 -11.87
CA SER A 475 -60.46 -73.26 -12.62
C SER A 475 -61.65 -72.83 -11.78
#